data_AF-A0A7C4X7S7-F1
#
_entry.id   AF-A0A7C4X7S7-F1
#
_cell.length_a   1.000
_cell.length_b   1.000
_cell.length_c   1.000
_cell.angle_alpha   90.00
_cell.angle_beta   90.00
_cell.angle_gamma   90.00
#
_symmetry.space_group_name_H-M   'P 1'
#
loop_
_entity.id
_entity.type
_entity.pdbx_description
1 polymer ?
#
loop_
_entity_poly.entity_id
_entity_poly.type
_entity_poly.pdbx_seq_one_letter_code
_entity_poly.pdbx_strand_id
1 'polypeptide(L)'
;SGVGKSSLINALEPGLDYEIGDICEKYERGRHTTVAAVCAELKDNETAIIDTPGIRRLALRYIEPLELSWYFPEMHKLYGSCKLGARCTHLHEHGCVIREAVASGAIHSDRYVSYSSIWHELVASKEYTRKTGKPQRIDSYTDDE
;
A
#
# COMPACT_ATOMS: atom_id res chain seq x y z
N SER A 1 11.17 -11.86 4.08
CA SER A 1 11.61 -10.57 4.63
C SER A 1 11.81 -10.80 6.12
N GLY A 2 12.98 -10.47 6.67
CA GLY A 2 13.34 -10.73 8.06
C GLY A 2 12.81 -9.68 9.04
N VAL A 3 11.56 -9.24 8.88
CA VAL A 3 10.98 -8.15 9.70
C VAL A 3 10.58 -8.60 11.12
N GLY A 4 10.86 -9.85 11.49
CA GLY A 4 10.65 -10.36 12.86
C GLY A 4 9.27 -10.94 13.18
N LYS A 5 8.38 -11.18 12.20
CA LYS A 5 7.02 -11.70 12.47
C LYS A 5 7.00 -13.00 13.27
N SER A 6 7.76 -14.01 12.84
CA SER A 6 7.81 -15.30 13.53
C SER A 6 8.48 -15.19 14.90
N SER A 7 9.47 -14.30 15.06
CA SER A 7 10.06 -13.98 16.37
C SER A 7 9.05 -13.32 17.31
N LEU A 8 8.18 -12.45 16.81
CA LEU A 8 7.11 -11.83 17.59
C LEU A 8 6.06 -12.87 18.03
N ILE A 9 5.69 -13.80 17.16
CA ILE A 9 4.75 -14.89 17.49
C ILE A 9 5.31 -15.76 18.62
N ASN A 10 6.58 -16.17 18.53
CA ASN A 10 7.22 -16.97 19.58
C ASN A 10 7.36 -16.21 20.92
N ALA A 11 7.44 -14.87 20.88
CA ALA A 11 7.44 -14.05 22.09
C ALA A 11 6.05 -13.91 22.72
N LEU A 12 4.99 -13.93 21.91
CA LEU A 12 3.59 -13.84 22.37
C LEU A 12 3.12 -15.15 23.01
N GLU A 13 3.54 -16.30 22.50
CA GLU A 13 3.14 -17.61 23.02
C GLU A 13 4.37 -18.53 23.17
N PRO A 14 5.05 -18.48 24.32
CA PRO A 14 6.21 -19.32 24.58
C PRO A 14 5.85 -20.81 24.54
N GLY A 15 6.60 -21.59 23.77
CA GLY A 15 6.36 -23.02 23.59
C GLY A 15 5.38 -23.35 22.45
N LEU A 16 4.93 -22.36 21.69
CA LEU A 16 4.44 -22.59 20.34
C LEU A 16 5.67 -22.98 19.51
N ASP A 17 5.95 -24.29 19.44
CA ASP A 17 7.13 -24.90 18.81
C ASP A 17 7.00 -24.82 17.28
N TYR A 18 6.83 -23.58 16.80
CA TYR A 18 6.65 -23.26 15.41
C TYR A 18 7.93 -23.68 14.69
N GLU A 19 7.85 -24.67 13.80
CA GLU A 19 8.98 -25.06 12.96
C GLU A 19 9.48 -23.81 12.23
N ILE A 20 10.58 -23.25 12.72
CA ILE A 20 11.36 -22.24 12.01
C ILE A 20 12.00 -23.02 10.87
N GLY A 21 11.28 -23.18 9.75
CA GLY A 21 11.76 -23.93 8.60
C GLY A 21 13.19 -23.50 8.26
N ASP A 22 14.06 -24.50 8.08
CA ASP A 22 15.51 -24.35 8.02
C ASP A 22 15.98 -23.18 7.15
N ILE A 23 17.05 -22.53 7.62
CA ILE A 23 17.80 -21.55 6.84
C ILE A 23 18.37 -22.29 5.61
N CYS A 24 17.87 -21.98 4.42
CA CYS A 24 18.43 -22.51 3.19
C CYS A 24 19.84 -21.91 2.97
N GLU A 25 20.88 -22.66 3.35
CA GLU A 25 22.32 -22.29 3.29
C GLU A 25 22.85 -21.99 1.87
N LYS A 26 22.03 -22.14 0.83
CA LYS A 26 22.49 -22.12 -0.56
C LYS A 26 22.78 -20.72 -1.13
N TYR A 27 22.39 -19.65 -0.44
CA TYR A 27 22.58 -18.28 -0.91
C TYR A 27 22.91 -17.39 0.29
N GLU A 28 24.10 -16.79 0.33
CA GLU A 28 24.63 -15.88 1.37
C GLU A 28 23.81 -14.56 1.56
N ARG A 29 22.48 -14.62 1.49
CA ARG A 29 21.54 -13.53 1.72
C ARG A 29 20.31 -14.07 2.44
N GLY A 30 20.20 -13.73 3.73
CA GLY A 30 19.15 -14.20 4.64
C GLY A 30 17.74 -14.10 4.04
N ARG A 31 17.16 -15.27 3.76
CA ARG A 31 15.79 -15.40 3.28
C ARG A 31 15.03 -16.32 4.23
N HIS A 32 14.45 -15.74 5.28
CA HIS A 32 13.37 -16.42 6.00
C HIS A 32 12.21 -16.67 5.03
N THR A 33 11.95 -17.95 4.74
CA THR A 33 10.95 -18.46 3.78
C THR A 33 9.84 -19.19 4.52
N THR A 34 8.96 -18.48 5.21
CA THR A 34 7.57 -18.96 5.34
C THR A 34 7.00 -18.94 3.92
N VAL A 35 6.71 -20.09 3.32
CA VAL A 35 6.23 -20.22 1.91
C VAL A 35 4.70 -20.34 1.84
N ALA A 36 4.07 -20.74 2.95
CA ALA A 36 2.61 -20.86 3.09
C ALA A 36 2.11 -19.97 4.23
N ALA A 37 0.83 -19.63 4.19
CA ALA A 37 0.15 -19.10 5.37
C ALA A 37 -0.06 -20.24 6.37
N VAL A 38 0.21 -19.98 7.65
CA VAL A 38 0.03 -20.95 8.74
C VAL A 38 -0.85 -20.31 9.78
N CYS A 39 -1.80 -21.07 10.30
CA CYS A 39 -2.69 -20.64 11.39
C CYS A 39 -2.26 -21.35 12.68
N ALA A 40 -2.03 -20.58 13.74
CA ALA A 40 -1.68 -21.05 15.06
C ALA A 40 -2.77 -20.63 16.05
N GLU A 41 -3.31 -21.57 16.81
CA GLU A 41 -4.20 -21.28 17.94
C GLU A 41 -3.36 -21.02 19.19
N LEU A 42 -3.73 -19.98 19.96
CA LEU A 42 -3.08 -19.68 21.23
C LEU A 42 -3.65 -20.56 22.35
N LYS A 43 -2.96 -20.61 23.50
CA LYS A 43 -3.38 -21.47 24.63
C LYS A 43 -4.72 -21.09 25.23
N ASP A 44 -5.22 -19.87 24.96
CA ASP A 44 -6.55 -19.44 25.37
C ASP A 44 -7.68 -20.20 24.65
N ASN A 45 -7.39 -20.85 23.51
CA ASN A 45 -8.35 -21.48 22.60
C ASN A 45 -9.44 -20.53 22.08
N GLU A 46 -9.19 -19.23 22.14
CA GLU A 46 -10.09 -18.18 21.65
C GLU A 46 -9.42 -17.31 20.57
N THR A 47 -8.08 -17.32 20.53
CA THR A 47 -7.27 -16.51 19.63
C THR A 47 -6.54 -17.37 18.62
N ALA A 48 -6.60 -16.98 17.35
CA ALA A 48 -5.81 -17.58 16.27
C ALA A 48 -4.94 -16.51 15.57
N ILE A 49 -3.68 -16.87 15.29
CA ILE A 49 -2.71 -16.05 14.56
C ILE A 49 -2.45 -16.69 13.20
N ILE A 50 -2.57 -15.89 12.13
CA ILE A 50 -2.19 -16.31 10.78
C ILE A 50 -0.86 -15.65 10.41
N ASP A 51 0.24 -16.40 10.43
CA ASP A 51 1.52 -15.91 9.88
C ASP A 51 1.50 -16.08 8.36
N THR A 52 1.80 -15.00 7.65
CA THR A 52 1.86 -15.00 6.20
C THR A 52 3.29 -14.75 5.72
N PRO A 53 3.70 -15.32 4.57
CA PRO A 53 4.92 -14.93 3.91
C PRO A 53 4.97 -13.41 3.76
N GLY A 54 6.10 -12.80 4.12
CA GLY A 54 6.22 -11.35 3.98
C GLY A 54 6.07 -10.95 2.51
N ILE A 55 5.18 -9.99 2.24
CA ILE A 55 4.93 -9.48 0.89
C ILE A 55 6.19 -8.79 0.38
N ARG A 56 6.79 -9.29 -0.71
CA ARG A 56 7.97 -8.66 -1.34
C ARG A 56 7.60 -7.56 -2.33
N ARG A 57 6.43 -7.68 -2.94
CA ARG A 57 5.81 -6.69 -3.84
C ARG A 57 4.31 -6.80 -3.69
N LEU A 58 3.66 -5.67 -3.43
CA LEU A 58 2.22 -5.56 -3.43
C LEU A 58 1.80 -5.11 -4.83
N ALA A 59 1.21 -6.01 -5.61
CA ALA A 59 0.61 -5.62 -6.89
C ALA A 59 -0.82 -5.17 -6.62
N LEU A 60 -1.04 -3.86 -6.62
CA LEU A 60 -2.38 -3.29 -6.46
C LEU A 60 -3.16 -3.51 -7.75
N ARG A 61 -4.29 -4.21 -7.65
CA ARG A 61 -5.22 -4.50 -8.74
C ARG A 61 -6.63 -4.16 -8.27
N TYR A 62 -7.51 -3.88 -9.22
CA TYR A 62 -8.93 -3.59 -8.95
C TYR A 62 -9.19 -2.35 -8.08
N ILE A 63 -8.25 -1.40 -8.07
CA ILE A 63 -8.44 -0.07 -7.49
C ILE A 63 -8.49 0.93 -8.64
N GLU A 64 -9.58 1.66 -8.78
CA GLU A 64 -9.63 2.75 -9.74
C GLU A 64 -8.76 3.92 -9.25
N PRO A 65 -7.91 4.54 -10.09
CA PRO A 65 -6.99 5.60 -9.66
C PRO A 65 -7.68 6.78 -8.95
N LEU A 66 -8.91 7.12 -9.36
CA LEU A 66 -9.69 8.19 -8.74
C LEU A 66 -10.24 7.82 -7.35
N GLU A 67 -10.35 6.52 -7.05
CA GLU A 67 -10.78 6.02 -5.74
C GLU A 67 -9.60 5.86 -4.78
N LEU A 68 -8.36 5.95 -5.26
CA LEU A 68 -7.16 5.67 -4.46
C LEU A 68 -7.11 6.48 -3.16
N SER A 69 -7.53 7.75 -3.19
CA SER A 69 -7.48 8.64 -2.02
C SER A 69 -8.40 8.18 -0.89
N TRP A 70 -9.44 7.40 -1.20
CA TRP A 70 -10.31 6.77 -0.22
C TRP A 70 -9.57 5.78 0.69
N TYR A 71 -8.49 5.17 0.20
CA TYR A 71 -7.71 4.17 0.95
C TYR A 71 -6.60 4.78 1.82
N PHE A 72 -6.45 6.11 1.81
CA PHE A 72 -5.55 6.84 2.69
C PHE A 72 -6.40 7.55 3.77
N PRO A 73 -6.36 7.12 5.04
CA PRO A 73 -7.26 7.63 6.09
C PRO A 73 -7.28 9.16 6.23
N GLU A 74 -6.14 9.81 6.05
CA GLU A 74 -5.97 11.26 6.09
C GLU A 74 -6.57 11.97 4.87
N MET A 75 -6.52 11.35 3.69
CA MET A 75 -7.11 11.90 2.45
C MET A 75 -8.61 11.59 2.38
N HIS A 76 -9.04 10.43 2.87
CA HIS A 76 -10.42 9.99 2.93
C HIS A 76 -11.32 11.00 3.66
N LYS A 77 -10.82 11.61 4.75
CA LYS A 77 -11.52 12.67 5.49
C LYS A 77 -11.83 13.92 4.66
N LEU A 78 -11.08 14.13 3.58
CA LEU A 78 -11.19 15.29 2.69
C LEU A 78 -11.77 14.88 1.32
N TYR A 79 -12.23 13.63 1.19
CA TYR A 79 -12.74 13.10 -0.07
C TYR A 79 -13.91 13.93 -0.58
N GLY A 80 -13.90 14.21 -1.89
CA GLY A 80 -14.94 15.03 -2.54
C GLY A 80 -14.92 16.52 -2.19
N SER A 81 -14.02 16.98 -1.30
CA SER A 81 -13.96 18.40 -0.88
C SER A 81 -13.20 19.29 -1.87
N CYS A 82 -12.50 18.70 -2.83
CA CYS A 82 -11.85 19.45 -3.91
C CYS A 82 -12.90 20.11 -4.82
N LYS A 83 -12.54 21.22 -5.48
CA LYS A 83 -13.41 21.89 -6.48
C LYS A 83 -13.90 20.94 -7.58
N LEU A 84 -13.06 19.97 -7.98
CA LEU A 84 -13.39 18.95 -8.97
C LEU A 84 -14.12 17.72 -8.38
N GLY A 85 -14.41 17.73 -7.08
CA GLY A 85 -15.05 16.63 -6.34
C GLY A 85 -14.26 15.34 -6.46
N ALA A 86 -14.97 14.23 -6.66
CA ALA A 86 -14.41 12.88 -6.84
C ALA A 86 -13.57 12.70 -8.13
N ARG A 87 -13.50 13.71 -9.01
CA ARG A 87 -12.68 13.67 -10.22
C ARG A 87 -11.27 14.23 -10.04
N CYS A 88 -10.94 14.75 -8.85
CA CYS A 88 -9.61 15.26 -8.56
C CYS A 88 -8.62 14.09 -8.40
N THR A 89 -7.54 14.08 -9.19
CA THR A 89 -6.41 13.15 -9.04
C THR A 89 -5.48 13.54 -7.91
N HIS A 90 -5.62 14.76 -7.39
CA HIS A 90 -4.80 15.34 -6.34
C HIS A 90 -3.32 15.55 -6.69
N LEU A 91 -2.94 15.47 -7.96
CA LEU A 91 -1.54 15.55 -8.39
C LEU A 91 -1.14 16.92 -8.93
N HIS A 92 -2.00 17.54 -9.73
CA HIS A 92 -1.66 18.74 -10.50
C HIS A 92 -2.76 19.82 -10.44
N GLU A 93 -3.96 19.46 -9.98
CA GLU A 93 -5.12 20.34 -9.98
C GLU A 93 -4.92 21.56 -9.07
N HIS A 94 -5.35 22.72 -9.57
CA HIS A 94 -5.40 23.96 -8.80
C HIS A 94 -6.52 23.92 -7.76
N GLY A 95 -6.26 24.48 -6.57
CA GLY A 95 -7.23 24.46 -5.45
C GLY A 95 -7.52 23.05 -4.93
N CYS A 96 -6.56 22.13 -5.07
CA CYS A 96 -6.70 20.78 -4.55
C CYS A 96 -6.52 20.80 -3.02
N VAL A 97 -7.60 20.51 -2.31
CA VAL A 97 -7.63 20.46 -0.83
C VAL A 97 -6.61 19.48 -0.26
N ILE A 98 -6.34 18.35 -0.94
CA ILE A 98 -5.29 17.41 -0.51
C ILE A 98 -3.90 18.05 -0.60
N ARG A 99 -3.59 18.74 -1.69
CA ARG A 99 -2.28 19.40 -1.87
C ARG A 99 -2.10 20.56 -0.88
N GLU A 100 -3.17 21.30 -0.59
CA GLU A 100 -3.18 22.33 0.46
C GLU A 100 -2.98 21.71 1.86
N ALA A 101 -3.62 20.58 2.15
CA ALA A 101 -3.42 19.84 3.39
C ALA A 101 -1.99 19.30 3.55
N VAL A 102 -1.34 18.91 2.43
CA VAL A 102 0.08 18.55 2.42
C VAL A 102 0.95 19.78 2.68
N ALA A 103 0.70 20.89 2.00
CA ALA A 103 1.47 22.13 2.15
C ALA A 103 1.39 22.73 3.56
N SER A 104 0.25 22.57 4.24
CA SER A 104 0.05 22.98 5.64
C SER A 104 0.54 21.96 6.67
N GLY A 105 1.00 20.78 6.25
CA GLY A 105 1.46 19.71 7.14
C GLY A 105 0.35 18.88 7.79
N ALA A 106 -0.92 19.12 7.47
CA ALA A 106 -2.05 18.31 7.91
C ALA A 106 -2.00 16.88 7.32
N ILE A 107 -1.41 16.72 6.13
CA ILE A 107 -1.04 15.43 5.55
C ILE A 107 0.48 15.38 5.45
N HIS A 108 1.08 14.32 6.01
CA HIS A 108 2.53 14.14 5.95
C HIS A 108 3.01 13.92 4.51
N SER A 109 4.13 14.54 4.13
CA SER A 109 4.69 14.48 2.76
C SER A 109 4.88 13.06 2.26
N ASP A 110 5.40 12.16 3.10
CA ASP A 110 5.66 10.77 2.70
C ASP A 110 4.39 10.01 2.32
N ARG A 111 3.26 10.38 2.93
CA ARG A 111 1.95 9.80 2.61
C ARG A 111 1.50 10.25 1.23
N TYR A 112 1.68 11.53 0.92
CA TYR A 112 1.42 12.07 -0.41
C TYR A 112 2.35 11.48 -1.48
N VAL A 113 3.64 11.31 -1.18
CA VAL A 113 4.60 10.64 -2.07
C VAL A 113 4.18 9.19 -2.33
N SER A 114 3.76 8.46 -1.29
CA SER A 114 3.25 7.08 -1.42
C SER A 114 2.00 7.03 -2.30
N TYR A 115 1.03 7.93 -2.06
CA TYR A 115 -0.17 8.08 -2.87
C TYR A 115 0.17 8.32 -4.34
N SER A 116 1.04 9.29 -4.63
CA SER A 116 1.45 9.63 -5.99
C SER A 116 2.14 8.45 -6.68
N SER A 117 3.05 7.77 -5.99
CA SER A 117 3.73 6.59 -6.53
C SER A 117 2.74 5.49 -6.91
N ILE A 118 1.77 5.20 -6.03
CA ILE A 118 0.77 4.16 -6.27
C ILE A 118 -0.18 4.57 -7.40
N TRP A 119 -0.60 5.84 -7.46
CA TRP A 119 -1.46 6.34 -8.54
C TRP A 119 -0.82 6.10 -9.91
N HIS A 120 0.47 6.43 -10.05
CA HIS A 120 1.20 6.22 -11.30
C HIS A 120 1.33 4.73 -11.66
N GLU A 121 1.53 3.86 -10.68
CA GLU A 121 1.55 2.41 -10.90
C GLU A 121 0.18 1.90 -11.40
N LEU A 122 -0.92 2.36 -10.80
CA LEU A 122 -2.28 1.98 -11.20
C LEU A 122 -2.60 2.42 -12.64
N VAL A 123 -2.27 3.66 -13.00
CA VAL A 123 -2.53 4.19 -14.35
C VAL A 123 -1.63 3.55 -15.41
N ALA A 124 -0.41 3.19 -15.06
CA ALA A 124 0.50 2.47 -15.95
C ALA A 124 0.13 0.97 -16.12
N SER A 125 -0.77 0.44 -15.29
CA SER A 125 -1.13 -0.97 -15.33
C SER A 125 -1.82 -1.35 -16.66
N LYS A 126 -1.49 -2.53 -17.19
CA LYS A 126 -2.11 -3.06 -18.42
C LYS A 126 -3.63 -3.19 -18.30
N GLU A 127 -4.12 -3.43 -17.09
CA GLU A 127 -5.55 -3.58 -16.80
C GLU A 127 -6.29 -2.26 -16.98
N TYR A 128 -5.79 -1.18 -16.36
CA TYR A 128 -6.36 0.15 -16.47
C TYR A 128 -6.30 0.66 -17.92
N THR A 129 -5.13 0.58 -18.56
CA THR A 129 -4.95 1.01 -19.96
C THR A 129 -5.80 0.24 -20.97
N ARG A 130 -6.18 -1.01 -20.68
CA ARG A 130 -7.14 -1.77 -21.50
C ARG A 130 -8.58 -1.29 -21.29
N LYS A 131 -8.94 -0.92 -20.06
CA LYS A 131 -10.29 -0.43 -19.70
C LYS A 131 -10.56 0.97 -20.25
N THR A 132 -9.59 1.87 -20.18
CA THR A 132 -9.76 3.29 -20.52
C THR A 132 -9.17 3.69 -21.88
N GLY A 133 -8.49 2.76 -22.58
CA GLY A 133 -7.62 3.08 -23.70
C GLY A 133 -6.23 3.55 -23.23
N LYS A 134 -5.26 3.67 -24.16
CA LYS A 134 -3.91 4.17 -23.83
C LYS A 134 -4.04 5.56 -23.19
N PRO A 135 -3.44 5.81 -22.01
CA PRO A 135 -3.43 7.15 -21.43
C PRO A 135 -2.76 8.09 -22.42
N GLN A 136 -3.48 9.14 -22.84
CA GLN A 136 -2.83 10.24 -23.55
C GLN A 136 -1.78 10.82 -22.61
N ARG A 137 -0.58 11.12 -23.13
CA ARG A 137 0.43 11.86 -22.37
C ARG A 137 -0.26 13.06 -21.75
N ILE A 138 -0.13 13.21 -20.43
CA ILE A 138 -0.53 14.43 -19.74
C ILE A 138 0.49 15.48 -20.21
N ASP A 139 0.21 16.11 -21.34
CA ASP A 139 0.92 17.32 -21.73
C ASP A 139 0.60 18.35 -20.65
N SER A 140 1.65 18.80 -19.97
CA SER A 140 1.62 19.84 -18.95
C SER A 140 0.81 21.02 -19.46
N TYR A 141 -0.26 21.38 -18.75
CA TYR A 141 -0.96 22.63 -18.98
C TYR A 141 0.07 23.77 -18.98
N THR A 142 0.16 24.49 -20.09
CA THR A 142 0.81 25.80 -20.14
C THR A 142 -0.06 26.75 -19.34
N ASP A 143 0.53 27.39 -18.34
CA ASP A 143 -0.05 28.54 -17.66
C ASP A 143 -0.23 29.66 -18.70
N ASP A 144 -1.47 29.85 -19.16
CA ASP A 144 -1.88 31.06 -19.87
C ASP A 144 -2.69 31.93 -18.91
N GLU A 145 -2.09 33.09 -18.61
CA GLU A 145 -2.53 34.34 -17.94
C GLU A 145 -3.95 34.45 -17.37
#